data_AF-A0A933F4Q3-F1
#
_entry.id   AF-A0A933F4Q3-F1
#
_cell.length_a   1.000
_cell.length_b   1.000
_cell.length_c   1.000
_cell.angle_alpha   90.00
_cell.angle_beta   90.00
_cell.angle_gamma   90.00
#
_symmetry.space_group_name_H-M   'P 1'
#
loop_
_entity.id
_entity.type
_entity.pdbx_description
1 polymer ?
#
loop_
_entity_poly.entity_id
_entity_poly.type
_entity_poly.pdbx_seq_one_letter_code
_entity_poly.pdbx_strand_id
1 'polypeptide(L)'
;MKVDFYYSSKVTPGSQFSCDNGKAIELCEKLKVKGVNASAIDVEVSPPGFMKYNAAVTGPSASKRAVFGAKGALEEEFGKAVPALLIYAKEGDRYPEEVYPRSDKDLGRLVGVEEALQNLLNK
;
A
#
# COMPACT_ATOMS: atom_id res chain seq x y z
N MET A 1 -9.00 8.18 9.74
CA MET A 1 -7.97 7.27 9.19
C MET A 1 -7.62 7.71 7.77
N LYS A 2 -6.41 7.41 7.30
CA LYS A 2 -5.95 7.77 5.95
C LYS A 2 -5.40 6.54 5.23
N VAL A 3 -5.64 6.44 3.92
CA VAL A 3 -5.18 5.34 3.07
C VAL A 3 -4.50 5.94 1.83
N ASP A 4 -3.22 5.64 1.64
CA ASP A 4 -2.48 6.03 0.42
C ASP A 4 -2.17 4.75 -0.38
N PHE A 5 -2.73 4.61 -1.58
CA PHE A 5 -2.40 3.56 -2.54
C PHE A 5 -1.49 4.12 -3.62
N TYR A 6 -0.29 3.58 -3.75
CA TYR A 6 0.71 3.91 -4.77
C TYR A 6 0.74 2.80 -5.83
N TYR A 7 0.61 3.21 -7.08
CA TYR A 7 0.64 2.33 -8.25
C TYR A 7 1.32 3.04 -9.41
N SER A 8 1.73 2.28 -10.43
CA SER A 8 2.24 2.83 -11.69
C SER A 8 1.24 2.54 -12.80
N SER A 9 0.92 3.55 -13.60
CA SER A 9 0.13 3.36 -14.82
C SER A 9 0.93 2.75 -15.97
N LYS A 10 2.28 2.75 -15.88
CA LYS A 10 3.17 2.25 -16.94
C LYS A 10 3.83 0.92 -16.62
N VAL A 11 4.04 0.62 -15.34
CA VAL A 11 4.70 -0.61 -14.90
C VAL A 11 3.65 -1.56 -14.36
N THR A 12 3.55 -2.74 -14.98
CA THR A 12 2.70 -3.82 -14.46
C THR A 12 3.31 -4.39 -13.18
N PRO A 13 2.51 -4.62 -12.12
CA PRO A 13 2.96 -5.32 -10.94
C PRO A 13 3.57 -6.69 -11.26
N GLY A 14 4.67 -7.03 -10.58
CA GLY A 14 5.34 -8.32 -10.73
C GLY A 14 4.43 -9.47 -10.28
N SER A 15 4.61 -10.66 -10.87
CA SER A 15 3.76 -11.84 -10.60
C SER A 15 3.72 -12.25 -9.12
N GLN A 16 4.78 -11.99 -8.37
CA GLN A 16 4.86 -12.28 -6.94
C GLN A 16 3.99 -11.34 -6.08
N PHE A 17 3.70 -10.13 -6.57
CA PHE A 17 2.95 -9.09 -5.89
C PHE A 17 1.88 -8.50 -6.80
N SER A 18 1.13 -9.38 -7.47
CA SER A 18 0.11 -8.99 -8.44
C SER A 18 -0.95 -8.08 -7.81
N CYS A 19 -1.37 -7.06 -8.56
CA CYS A 19 -2.48 -6.20 -8.21
C CYS A 19 -3.15 -5.71 -9.49
N ASP A 20 -4.48 -5.77 -9.52
CA ASP A 20 -5.26 -5.03 -10.52
C ASP A 20 -5.38 -3.57 -10.07
N ASN A 21 -4.60 -2.68 -10.70
CA ASN A 21 -4.60 -1.26 -10.36
C ASN A 21 -5.97 -0.61 -10.56
N GLY A 22 -6.70 -0.98 -11.63
CA GLY A 22 -8.02 -0.42 -11.91
C GLY A 22 -9.00 -0.75 -10.79
N LYS A 23 -9.05 -2.02 -10.41
CA LYS A 23 -9.89 -2.48 -9.30
C LYS A 23 -9.48 -1.87 -7.95
N ALA A 24 -8.18 -1.75 -7.67
CA ALA A 24 -7.70 -1.11 -6.45
C ALA A 24 -8.10 0.38 -6.37
N ILE A 25 -8.04 1.11 -7.49
CA ILE A 25 -8.51 2.50 -7.57
C ILE A 25 -10.02 2.59 -7.26
N GLU A 26 -10.84 1.73 -7.87
CA GLU A 26 -12.29 1.69 -7.59
C GLU A 26 -12.58 1.40 -6.10
N LEU A 27 -11.81 0.51 -5.47
CA LEU A 27 -11.94 0.22 -4.04
C LEU A 27 -11.56 1.43 -3.19
N CYS A 28 -10.52 2.19 -3.56
CA CYS A 28 -10.18 3.45 -2.90
C CYS A 28 -11.30 4.49 -3.03
N GLU A 29 -11.96 4.58 -4.18
CA GLU A 29 -13.12 5.47 -4.37
C GLU A 29 -14.30 5.07 -3.48
N LYS A 30 -14.60 3.77 -3.38
CA LYS A 30 -15.63 3.27 -2.46
C LYS A 30 -15.29 3.62 -1.00
N LEU A 31 -14.02 3.56 -0.61
CA LEU A 31 -13.57 3.96 0.72
C LEU A 31 -13.80 5.47 0.95
N LYS A 32 -13.51 6.31 -0.04
CA LYS A 32 -13.83 7.76 0.03
C LYS A 32 -15.32 8.00 0.27
N VAL A 33 -16.18 7.27 -0.42
CA VAL A 33 -17.65 7.38 -0.24
C VAL A 33 -18.08 6.98 1.17
N LYS A 34 -17.41 6.02 1.82
CA LYS A 34 -17.62 5.68 3.24
C LYS A 34 -17.01 6.69 4.24
N GLY A 35 -16.43 7.80 3.76
CA GLY A 35 -15.83 8.83 4.60
C GLY A 35 -14.37 8.56 5.02
N VAL A 36 -13.70 7.57 4.42
CA VAL A 36 -12.27 7.33 4.62
C VAL A 36 -11.46 8.26 3.72
N ASN A 37 -10.44 8.92 4.25
CA ASN A 37 -9.50 9.70 3.43
C ASN A 37 -8.56 8.74 2.66
N ALA A 38 -9.06 8.17 1.57
CA ALA A 38 -8.31 7.29 0.69
C ALA A 38 -7.79 8.06 -0.52
N SER A 39 -6.60 7.75 -1.02
CA SER A 39 -5.98 8.37 -2.19
C SER A 39 -5.28 7.32 -3.03
N ALA A 40 -5.57 7.28 -4.33
CA ALA A 40 -4.81 6.49 -5.30
C ALA A 40 -3.85 7.43 -6.03
N ILE A 41 -2.56 7.11 -6.00
CA ILE A 41 -1.45 7.95 -6.41
C ILE A 41 -0.65 7.21 -7.48
N ASP A 42 -0.67 7.75 -8.69
CA ASP A 42 0.17 7.24 -9.77
C ASP A 42 1.60 7.75 -9.60
N VAL A 43 2.54 6.84 -9.37
CA VAL A 43 3.96 7.14 -9.14
C VAL A 43 4.66 7.67 -10.38
N GLU A 44 4.09 7.48 -11.57
CA GLU A 44 4.61 8.06 -12.82
C GLU A 44 4.38 9.57 -12.89
N VAL A 45 3.32 10.05 -12.24
CA VAL A 45 2.93 11.47 -12.20
C VAL A 45 3.43 12.12 -10.91
N SER A 46 3.32 11.40 -9.80
CA SER A 46 3.76 11.86 -8.47
C SER A 46 4.62 10.79 -7.80
N PRO A 47 5.94 10.78 -8.12
CA PRO A 47 6.85 9.80 -7.55
C PRO A 47 6.85 9.88 -6.01
N PRO A 48 6.72 8.74 -5.32
CA PRO A 48 6.80 8.72 -3.89
C PRO A 48 8.23 9.08 -3.49
N GLY A 49 8.40 10.17 -2.74
CA GLY A 49 9.71 10.52 -2.20
C GLY A 49 10.23 9.43 -1.25
N PHE A 50 11.55 9.34 -1.08
CA PHE A 50 12.23 8.41 -0.18
C PHE A 50 11.58 8.31 1.22
N MET A 51 11.06 9.43 1.75
CA MET A 51 10.39 9.45 3.05
C MET A 51 9.16 8.54 3.12
N LYS A 52 8.41 8.35 2.03
CA LYS A 52 7.23 7.47 1.98
C LYS A 52 7.63 6.00 2.00
N TYR A 53 8.63 5.63 1.20
CA TYR A 53 9.23 4.30 1.25
C TYR A 53 9.79 4.01 2.65
N ASN A 54 10.59 4.92 3.20
CA ASN A 54 11.17 4.75 4.54
C ASN A 54 10.07 4.60 5.60
N ALA A 55 9.00 5.41 5.55
CA ALA A 55 7.87 5.27 6.46
C ALA A 55 7.16 3.91 6.36
N ALA A 56 7.02 3.36 5.15
CA ALA A 56 6.43 2.05 4.93
C ALA A 56 7.26 0.90 5.54
N VAL A 57 8.59 1.04 5.55
CA VAL A 57 9.52 0.03 6.08
C VAL A 57 9.73 0.19 7.60
N THR A 58 9.72 1.42 8.12
CA THR A 58 10.02 1.69 9.54
C THR A 58 8.79 1.81 10.44
N GLY A 59 7.64 2.23 9.90
CA GLY A 59 6.44 2.54 10.68
C GLY A 59 5.75 1.33 11.28
N PRO A 60 5.32 0.35 10.47
CA PRO A 60 4.59 -0.82 10.96
C PRO A 60 5.43 -1.70 11.88
N SER A 61 4.75 -2.39 12.80
CA SER A 61 5.37 -3.44 13.61
C SER A 61 5.95 -4.55 12.73
N ALA A 62 6.93 -5.30 13.23
CA ALA A 62 7.61 -6.33 12.43
C ALA A 62 6.68 -7.38 11.81
N SER A 63 5.53 -7.67 12.42
CA SER A 63 4.50 -8.58 11.88
C SER A 63 3.62 -7.95 10.79
N LYS A 64 3.54 -6.62 10.74
CA LYS A 64 2.75 -5.85 9.77
C LYS A 64 3.61 -5.13 8.72
N ARG A 65 4.93 -5.37 8.73
CA ARG A 65 5.84 -4.80 7.73
C ARG A 65 5.49 -5.33 6.35
N ALA A 66 5.63 -4.45 5.38
CA ALA A 66 5.43 -4.77 3.99
C ALA A 66 6.44 -5.81 3.48
N VAL A 67 6.17 -6.35 2.29
CA VAL A 67 7.16 -7.11 1.53
C VAL A 67 8.33 -6.28 1.03
N PHE A 68 8.21 -4.94 1.06
CA PHE A 68 9.34 -4.03 0.87
C PHE A 68 10.44 -4.43 1.87
N GLY A 69 11.59 -4.89 1.37
CA GLY A 69 12.60 -5.59 2.15
C GLY A 69 13.28 -4.74 3.23
N ALA A 70 14.49 -5.16 3.64
CA ALA A 70 15.36 -4.30 4.42
C ALA A 70 15.60 -2.97 3.66
N LYS A 71 15.86 -1.89 4.41
CA LYS A 71 16.03 -0.53 3.88
C LYS A 71 16.87 -0.52 2.59
N GLY A 72 16.25 -0.14 1.47
CA GLY A 72 16.88 0.05 0.15
C GLY A 72 16.66 -1.06 -0.87
N ALA A 73 16.19 -2.26 -0.47
CA ALA A 73 16.14 -3.41 -1.37
C ALA A 73 15.01 -3.35 -2.44
N LEU A 74 14.00 -2.50 -2.25
CA LEU A 74 12.83 -2.38 -3.14
C LEU A 74 12.33 -0.94 -3.23
N GLU A 75 13.22 0.04 -3.05
CA GLU A 75 12.85 1.45 -3.11
C GLU A 75 12.39 1.86 -4.52
N GLU A 76 13.15 1.46 -5.54
CA GLU A 76 12.86 1.82 -6.94
C GLU A 76 11.56 1.19 -7.46
N GLU A 77 11.17 0.06 -6.87
CA GLU A 77 9.98 -0.73 -7.21
C GLU A 77 8.73 -0.32 -6.42
N PHE A 78 8.88 0.56 -5.42
CA PHE A 78 7.80 0.98 -4.54
C PHE A 78 6.71 1.73 -5.31
N GLY A 79 5.51 1.17 -5.32
CA GLY A 79 4.38 1.66 -6.13
C GLY A 79 4.55 1.41 -7.63
N LYS A 80 5.54 0.63 -8.07
CA LYS A 80 5.73 0.22 -9.48
C LYS A 80 5.51 -1.28 -9.64
N ALA A 81 6.57 -2.07 -9.83
CA ALA A 81 6.43 -3.53 -9.91
C ALA A 81 5.97 -4.13 -8.58
N VAL A 82 6.10 -3.38 -7.47
CA VAL A 82 5.47 -3.73 -6.20
C VAL A 82 4.51 -2.62 -5.80
N PRO A 83 3.18 -2.81 -5.98
CA PRO A 83 2.18 -1.82 -5.57
C PRO A 83 2.27 -1.59 -4.06
N ALA A 84 1.95 -0.39 -3.57
CA ALA A 84 2.09 -0.08 -2.15
C ALA A 84 0.81 0.52 -1.58
N LEU A 85 0.26 -0.08 -0.53
CA LEU A 85 -0.88 0.45 0.20
C LEU A 85 -0.45 0.77 1.62
N LEU A 86 -0.55 2.04 2.02
CA LEU A 86 -0.20 2.54 3.33
C LEU A 86 -1.48 2.95 4.06
N ILE A 87 -1.72 2.37 5.23
CA ILE A 87 -2.88 2.68 6.07
C ILE A 87 -2.39 3.35 7.34
N TYR A 88 -2.91 4.54 7.60
CA TYR A 88 -2.59 5.36 8.75
C TYR A 88 -3.79 5.40 9.70
N ALA A 89 -3.54 5.27 10.99
CA ALA A 89 -4.57 5.34 12.01
C ALA A 89 -5.31 6.69 11.95
N LYS A 90 -4.56 7.80 11.82
CA LYS A 90 -5.08 9.16 11.73
C LYS A 90 -4.49 9.92 10.56
N GLU A 91 -5.23 10.95 10.14
CA GLU A 91 -4.70 11.91 9.17
C GLU A 91 -3.59 12.74 9.84
N GLY A 92 -2.51 13.00 9.10
CA GLY A 92 -1.31 13.69 9.61
C GLY A 92 -0.28 12.77 10.28
N ASP A 93 -0.59 11.48 10.47
CA ASP A 93 0.39 10.54 11.01
C ASP A 93 1.60 10.40 10.08
N ARG A 94 2.79 10.45 10.68
CA ARG A 94 4.06 10.33 9.93
C ARG A 94 4.31 8.91 9.42
N TYR A 95 3.81 7.92 10.14
CA TYR A 95 4.06 6.50 9.88
C TYR A 95 2.75 5.74 9.72
N PRO A 96 2.64 4.87 8.70
CA PRO A 96 1.49 3.98 8.57
C PRO A 96 1.51 2.93 9.69
N GLU A 97 0.32 2.52 10.11
CA GLU A 97 0.11 1.41 11.04
C GLU A 97 0.17 0.07 10.30
N GLU A 98 -0.34 0.04 9.08
CA GLU A 98 -0.33 -1.15 8.23
C GLU A 98 0.16 -0.83 6.83
N VAL A 99 0.89 -1.76 6.23
CA VAL A 99 1.33 -1.66 4.84
C VAL A 99 1.10 -2.98 4.11
N TYR A 100 0.66 -2.88 2.87
CA TYR A 100 0.44 -4.00 1.96
C TYR A 100 1.11 -3.75 0.60
N PRO A 101 1.47 -4.80 -0.15
CA PRO A 101 1.34 -6.20 0.21
C PRO A 101 2.30 -6.58 1.35
N ARG A 102 1.91 -7.59 2.14
CA ARG A 102 2.72 -8.12 3.23
C ARG A 102 2.55 -9.63 3.37
N SER A 103 3.60 -10.28 3.87
CA SER A 103 3.49 -11.66 4.35
C SER A 103 2.87 -11.65 5.74
N ASP A 104 1.63 -12.09 5.84
CA ASP A 104 0.92 -12.13 7.11
C ASP A 104 1.19 -13.47 7.81
N LYS A 105 1.81 -13.40 9.00
CA LYS A 105 2.21 -14.60 9.74
C LYS A 105 1.02 -15.36 10.31
N ASP A 106 -0.05 -14.66 10.67
CA ASP A 106 -1.23 -15.26 11.28
C ASP A 106 -2.07 -15.99 10.22
N LEU A 107 -2.13 -15.44 9.01
CA LEU A 107 -2.80 -16.07 7.87
C LEU A 107 -1.91 -17.07 7.11
N GLY A 108 -0.60 -17.09 7.38
CA GLY A 108 0.36 -17.96 6.71
C GLY A 108 0.53 -17.69 5.21
N ARG A 109 0.14 -16.51 4.72
CA ARG A 109 0.14 -16.16 3.28
C ARG A 109 0.36 -14.69 3.03
N LEU A 110 0.62 -14.35 1.77
CA LEU A 110 0.64 -12.97 1.31
C LEU A 110 -0.78 -12.40 1.34
N VAL A 111 -0.91 -11.18 1.87
CA VAL A 111 -2.11 -10.35 1.75
C VAL A 111 -1.81 -9.25 0.75
N GLY A 112 -2.59 -9.24 -0.34
CA GLY A 112 -2.47 -8.27 -1.43
C GLY A 112 -3.18 -6.94 -1.15
N VAL A 113 -2.97 -5.97 -2.03
CA VAL A 113 -3.58 -4.63 -1.91
C VAL A 113 -5.11 -4.68 -2.03
N GLU A 114 -5.64 -5.37 -3.03
CA GLU A 114 -7.09 -5.46 -3.25
C GLU A 114 -7.81 -6.10 -2.06
N GLU A 115 -7.24 -7.18 -1.52
CA GLU A 115 -7.79 -7.85 -0.35
C GLU A 115 -7.78 -6.93 0.87
N ALA A 116 -6.69 -6.21 1.11
CA ALA A 116 -6.59 -5.26 2.21
C ALA A 116 -7.63 -4.13 2.09
N LEU A 117 -7.81 -3.57 0.89
CA LEU A 117 -8.82 -2.55 0.60
C LEU A 117 -10.25 -3.09 0.81
N GLN A 118 -10.53 -4.32 0.35
CA GLN A 118 -11.83 -4.96 0.54
C GLN A 118 -12.11 -5.23 2.03
N ASN A 119 -11.11 -5.68 2.78
CA ASN A 119 -11.22 -5.88 4.22
C ASN A 119 -11.49 -4.57 4.96
N LEU A 120 -10.91 -3.45 4.53
CA LEU A 120 -11.23 -2.12 5.07
C LEU A 120 -12.67 -1.70 4.75
N LEU A 121 -13.17 -1.98 3.55
CA LEU A 121 -14.56 -1.69 3.16
C LEU A 121 -15.58 -2.50 3.96
N ASN A 122 -15.19 -3.67 4.47
CA ASN A 122 -16.07 -4.54 5.23
C ASN A 122 -16.04 -4.25 6.75
N LYS A 123 -15.16 -3.34 7.19
CA LYS A 123 -15.22 -2.75 8.53
C LYS A 123 -16.25 -1.61 8.57
#